data_AF-A0A1I2F6R2-F1
#
_entry.id   AF-A0A1I2F6R2-F1
#
_cell.length_a   1.000
_cell.length_b   1.000
_cell.length_c   1.000
_cell.angle_alpha   90.00
_cell.angle_beta   90.00
_cell.angle_gamma   90.00
#
_symmetry.space_group_name_H-M   'P 1'
#
loop_
_entity.id
_entity.type
_entity.pdbx_description
1 polymer ?
#
loop_
_entity_poly.entity_id
_entity_poly.type
_entity_poly.pdbx_seq_one_letter_code
_entity_poly.pdbx_strand_id
1 'polypeptide(L)'
;MRRSSLGLLLFLGSLSACGGAGDDLGGMLAVDSDEYGAWTMSPTTCVSGEHRQFFGVDLTERGDVGSGVRLVDDPVDGYSLAMNIPDHDLALVVTAASECEVFDVFLERGNVRVNNIWAVQGHAVVECRAPGLEIVADLQFSGCT
;
A
#
# COMPACT_ATOMS: atom_id res chain seq x y z
N MET A 1 -35.63 49.97 10.09
CA MET A 1 -34.94 49.82 11.40
C MET A 1 -35.45 48.57 12.10
N ARG A 2 -34.62 47.52 12.16
CA ARG A 2 -34.69 46.45 13.17
C ARG A 2 -33.37 45.69 13.12
N ARG A 3 -32.56 45.92 14.15
CA ARG A 3 -31.33 45.19 14.46
C ARG A 3 -31.73 43.91 15.16
N SER A 4 -31.21 42.76 14.73
CA SER A 4 -31.18 41.55 15.57
C SER A 4 -29.98 40.68 15.19
N SER A 5 -28.93 40.89 16.00
CA SER A 5 -28.06 39.89 16.62
C SER A 5 -27.43 38.78 15.76
N LEU A 6 -26.14 38.99 15.46
CA LEU A 6 -25.15 37.93 15.22
C LEU A 6 -25.15 36.93 16.39
N GLY A 7 -25.46 35.68 16.11
CA GLY A 7 -25.14 34.54 16.97
C GLY A 7 -23.86 33.88 16.45
N LEU A 8 -22.72 34.22 17.06
CA LEU A 8 -21.42 33.60 16.81
C LEU A 8 -21.41 32.24 17.54
N LEU A 9 -21.69 31.15 16.82
CA LEU A 9 -21.52 29.78 17.33
C LEU A 9 -20.07 29.35 17.11
N LEU A 10 -19.29 29.46 18.19
CA LEU A 10 -17.99 28.82 18.36
C LEU A 10 -18.19 27.29 18.39
N PHE A 11 -17.97 26.62 17.26
CA PHE A 11 -17.74 25.18 17.26
C PHE A 11 -16.32 24.96 17.80
N LEU A 12 -16.24 24.59 19.08
CA LEU A 12 -15.03 24.06 19.69
C LEU A 12 -14.60 22.80 18.92
N GLY A 13 -13.39 22.86 18.37
CA GLY A 13 -12.73 21.71 17.76
C GLY A 13 -12.45 20.63 18.80
N SER A 14 -13.00 19.45 18.56
CA SER A 14 -12.53 18.20 19.15
C SER A 14 -11.36 17.71 18.31
N LEU A 15 -10.15 18.15 18.69
CA LEU A 15 -8.89 17.52 18.28
C LEU A 15 -8.80 16.14 18.96
N SER A 16 -9.41 15.13 18.33
CA SER A 16 -9.14 13.73 18.67
C SER A 16 -7.85 13.29 17.99
N ALA A 17 -6.71 13.76 18.51
CA ALA A 17 -5.40 13.21 18.19
C ALA A 17 -5.17 11.96 19.07
N CYS A 18 -5.79 10.84 18.69
CA CYS A 18 -5.31 9.53 19.13
C CYS A 18 -4.11 9.15 18.25
N GLY A 19 -2.95 9.69 18.59
CA GLY A 19 -1.66 9.20 18.10
C GLY A 19 -1.36 7.86 18.78
N GLY A 20 -1.95 6.78 18.27
CA GLY A 20 -1.40 5.45 18.47
C GLY A 20 -0.20 5.30 17.53
N ALA A 21 0.90 4.73 18.02
CA ALA A 21 1.96 4.19 17.17
C ALA A 21 1.44 2.92 16.46
N GLY A 22 0.36 3.07 15.69
CA GLY A 22 -0.21 2.04 14.84
C GLY A 22 0.31 2.23 13.43
N ASP A 23 0.40 1.13 12.69
CA ASP A 23 0.75 1.16 11.28
C ASP A 23 -0.23 2.07 10.54
N ASP A 24 0.27 3.06 9.81
CA ASP A 24 -0.54 3.80 8.85
C ASP A 24 -0.50 3.00 7.56
N LEU A 25 -1.66 2.54 7.11
CA LEU A 25 -1.79 1.69 5.92
C LEU A 25 -3.04 2.09 5.18
N GLY A 26 -2.89 2.39 3.90
CA GLY A 26 -3.99 2.77 3.04
C GLY A 26 -3.65 2.67 1.57
N GLY A 27 -4.65 3.01 0.76
CA GLY A 27 -4.55 2.92 -0.70
C GLY A 27 -5.35 1.77 -1.28
N MET A 28 -5.19 1.56 -2.60
CA MET A 28 -5.90 0.55 -3.37
C MET A 28 -5.02 0.01 -4.48
N LEU A 29 -5.16 -1.29 -4.73
CA LEU A 29 -4.75 -1.96 -5.96
C LEU A 29 -6.00 -2.30 -6.77
N ALA A 30 -5.96 -2.04 -8.08
CA ALA A 30 -6.91 -2.54 -9.06
C ALA A 30 -6.13 -3.20 -10.20
N VAL A 31 -6.58 -4.39 -10.61
CA VAL A 31 -6.07 -5.11 -11.76
C VAL A 31 -7.26 -5.49 -12.64
N ASP A 32 -7.12 -5.26 -13.94
CA ASP A 32 -8.03 -5.78 -14.97
C ASP A 32 -7.21 -6.61 -15.96
N SER A 33 -7.53 -7.90 -16.06
CA SER A 33 -6.81 -8.85 -16.91
C SER A 33 -7.79 -9.67 -17.75
N ASP A 34 -7.50 -9.80 -19.05
CA ASP A 34 -8.28 -10.67 -19.93
C ASP A 34 -8.17 -12.16 -19.53
N GLU A 35 -7.06 -12.56 -18.90
CA GLU A 35 -6.78 -13.95 -18.52
C GLU A 35 -7.36 -14.31 -17.15
N TYR A 36 -7.26 -13.39 -16.18
CA TYR A 36 -7.58 -13.66 -14.78
C TYR A 36 -8.80 -12.89 -14.26
N GLY A 37 -9.40 -12.04 -15.09
CA GLY A 37 -10.49 -11.15 -14.71
C GLY A 37 -10.02 -9.91 -13.96
N ALA A 38 -10.98 -9.15 -13.44
CA ALA A 38 -10.73 -7.93 -12.70
C ALA A 38 -10.87 -8.14 -11.19
N TRP A 39 -9.95 -7.58 -10.42
CA TRP A 39 -10.03 -7.57 -8.96
C TRP A 39 -9.43 -6.30 -8.37
N THR A 40 -9.83 -6.03 -7.14
CA THR A 40 -9.32 -4.92 -6.34
C THR A 40 -8.92 -5.41 -4.96
N MET A 41 -7.98 -4.73 -4.33
CA MET A 41 -7.55 -5.02 -2.98
C MET A 41 -7.23 -3.72 -2.25
N SER A 42 -7.66 -3.61 -0.99
CA SER A 42 -7.32 -2.50 -0.10
C SER A 42 -6.62 -3.07 1.13
N PRO A 43 -5.30 -2.88 1.28
CA PRO A 43 -4.56 -3.54 2.34
C PRO A 43 -4.98 -3.00 3.72
N THR A 44 -5.09 -3.89 4.69
CA THR A 44 -5.44 -3.56 6.09
C THR A 44 -4.49 -4.19 7.11
N THR A 45 -3.50 -4.92 6.61
CA THR A 45 -2.36 -5.48 7.33
C THR A 45 -1.11 -5.30 6.48
N CYS A 46 0.00 -4.96 7.13
CA CYS A 46 1.32 -4.97 6.50
C CYS A 46 2.34 -5.64 7.41
N VAL A 47 3.32 -6.32 6.81
CA VAL A 47 4.36 -7.07 7.50
C VAL A 47 5.71 -6.78 6.86
N SER A 48 6.73 -6.57 7.68
CA SER A 48 8.10 -6.37 7.19
C SER A 48 8.63 -7.62 6.50
N GLY A 49 9.29 -7.44 5.35
CA GLY A 49 9.95 -8.53 4.62
C GLY A 49 11.12 -9.17 5.38
N GLU A 50 11.62 -8.54 6.45
CA GLU A 50 12.73 -9.06 7.25
C GLU A 50 12.39 -10.42 7.89
N HIS A 51 11.11 -10.67 8.23
CA HIS A 51 10.63 -12.00 8.67
C HIS A 51 10.91 -13.11 7.66
N ARG A 52 11.01 -12.75 6.38
CA ARG A 52 11.24 -13.65 5.23
C ARG A 52 12.55 -13.34 4.50
N GLN A 53 13.47 -12.63 5.15
CA GLN A 53 14.82 -12.37 4.67
C GLN A 53 14.91 -11.56 3.36
N PHE A 54 13.98 -10.62 3.13
CA PHE A 54 14.08 -9.64 2.04
C PHE A 54 13.85 -8.21 2.54
N PHE A 55 14.29 -7.20 1.78
CA PHE A 55 14.00 -5.80 2.10
C PHE A 55 12.74 -5.35 1.36
N GLY A 56 11.68 -5.06 2.11
CA GLY A 56 10.38 -4.71 1.56
C GLY A 56 9.24 -4.98 2.52
N VAL A 57 8.02 -5.09 1.99
CA VAL A 57 6.81 -5.33 2.77
C VAL A 57 5.87 -6.29 2.06
N ASP A 58 5.08 -7.00 2.85
CA ASP A 58 3.89 -7.71 2.39
C ASP A 58 2.65 -6.98 2.89
N LEU A 59 1.75 -6.62 1.98
CA LEU A 59 0.48 -5.98 2.23
C LEU A 59 -0.64 -6.98 1.96
N THR A 60 -1.59 -7.09 2.88
CA THR A 60 -2.72 -8.04 2.77
C THR A 60 -4.01 -7.41 3.27
N GLU A 61 -5.15 -7.97 2.85
CA GLU A 61 -6.46 -7.63 3.38
C GLU A 61 -6.85 -8.62 4.50
N ARG A 62 -7.35 -8.10 5.63
CA ARG A 62 -7.66 -8.93 6.80
C ARG A 62 -8.84 -9.85 6.49
N GLY A 63 -8.59 -11.15 6.56
CA GLY A 63 -9.60 -12.16 6.25
C GLY A 63 -9.56 -12.65 4.80
N ASP A 64 -8.70 -12.06 3.97
CA ASP A 64 -8.35 -12.58 2.66
C ASP A 64 -6.95 -13.19 2.70
N VAL A 65 -6.84 -14.46 2.30
CA VAL A 65 -5.57 -15.20 2.20
C VAL A 65 -5.12 -15.39 0.76
N GLY A 66 -5.98 -15.06 -0.21
CA GLY A 66 -5.75 -15.23 -1.63
C GLY A 66 -5.16 -13.99 -2.29
N SER A 67 -5.56 -12.79 -1.86
CA SER A 67 -5.04 -11.54 -2.42
C SER A 67 -3.98 -10.90 -1.51
N GLY A 68 -2.91 -10.41 -2.13
CA GLY A 68 -1.72 -9.93 -1.43
C GLY A 68 -0.81 -9.17 -2.37
N VAL A 69 -0.09 -8.19 -1.84
CA VAL A 69 0.87 -7.40 -2.59
C VAL A 69 2.20 -7.43 -1.87
N ARG A 70 3.27 -7.80 -2.56
CA ARG A 70 4.64 -7.72 -2.06
C ARG A 70 5.40 -6.64 -2.79
N LEU A 71 5.99 -5.73 -2.02
CA LEU A 71 6.97 -4.77 -2.51
C LEU A 71 8.35 -5.24 -2.09
N VAL A 72 9.30 -5.29 -3.02
CA VAL A 72 10.69 -5.65 -2.74
C VAL A 72 11.60 -4.57 -3.31
N ASP A 73 12.64 -4.22 -2.56
CA ASP A 73 13.82 -3.49 -3.05
C ASP A 73 14.99 -4.47 -3.08
N ASP A 74 15.26 -5.01 -4.27
CA ASP A 74 16.37 -5.92 -4.49
C ASP A 74 17.62 -5.14 -4.94
N PRO A 75 18.81 -5.35 -4.35
CA PRO A 75 20.01 -4.60 -4.71
C PRO A 75 20.53 -4.88 -6.12
N VAL A 76 20.08 -5.95 -6.77
CA VAL A 76 20.44 -6.36 -8.13
C VAL A 76 19.33 -5.97 -9.12
N ASP A 77 18.10 -6.34 -8.82
CA ASP A 77 16.96 -6.19 -9.75
C ASP A 77 16.16 -4.88 -9.55
N GLY A 78 16.38 -4.18 -8.44
CA GLY A 78 15.67 -2.97 -8.06
C GLY A 78 14.29 -3.23 -7.47
N TYR A 79 13.41 -2.23 -7.59
CA TYR A 79 12.06 -2.31 -7.05
C TYR A 79 11.16 -3.25 -7.87
N SER A 80 10.39 -4.07 -7.17
CA SER A 80 9.34 -4.90 -7.76
C SER A 80 8.06 -4.88 -6.92
N LEU A 81 6.93 -5.03 -7.60
CA LEU A 81 5.60 -5.18 -7.03
C LEU A 81 5.03 -6.51 -7.53
N ALA A 82 4.87 -7.48 -6.65
CA ALA A 82 4.23 -8.75 -6.95
C ALA A 82 2.81 -8.77 -6.37
N MET A 83 1.82 -9.10 -7.20
CA MET A 83 0.40 -9.08 -6.85
C MET A 83 -0.17 -10.49 -7.01
N ASN A 84 -0.60 -11.09 -5.91
CA ASN A 84 -1.24 -12.41 -5.96
C ASN A 84 -2.56 -12.32 -6.74
N ILE A 85 -2.79 -13.31 -7.58
CA ILE A 85 -4.02 -13.44 -8.35
C ILE A 85 -5.04 -14.21 -7.48
N PRO A 86 -6.22 -13.65 -7.15
CA PRO A 86 -7.22 -14.32 -6.32
C PRO A 86 -7.59 -15.71 -6.85
N ASP A 87 -7.76 -16.69 -5.96
CA ASP A 87 -8.07 -18.08 -6.30
C ASP A 87 -7.02 -18.84 -7.15
N HIS A 88 -5.83 -18.27 -7.33
CA HIS A 88 -4.71 -18.88 -8.06
C HIS A 88 -3.43 -18.90 -7.23
N ASP A 89 -2.59 -19.92 -7.41
CA ASP A 89 -1.23 -19.99 -6.84
C ASP A 89 -0.21 -19.31 -7.78
N LEU A 90 -0.53 -18.07 -8.18
CA LEU A 90 0.22 -17.28 -9.16
C LEU A 90 0.24 -15.80 -8.74
N ALA A 91 1.23 -15.06 -9.23
CA ALA A 91 1.33 -13.63 -9.03
C ALA A 91 1.73 -12.91 -10.32
N LEU A 92 1.17 -11.73 -10.55
CA LEU A 92 1.65 -10.77 -11.54
C LEU A 92 2.80 -9.97 -10.94
N VAL A 93 3.90 -9.85 -11.66
CA VAL A 93 5.09 -9.10 -11.21
C VAL A 93 5.35 -7.95 -12.15
N VAL A 94 5.38 -6.74 -11.59
CA VAL A 94 5.79 -5.53 -12.30
C VAL A 94 7.05 -4.95 -11.69
N THR A 95 7.95 -4.48 -12.54
CA THR A 95 9.22 -3.87 -12.18
C THR A 95 9.40 -2.54 -12.91
N ALA A 96 10.45 -1.80 -12.60
CA ALA A 96 10.79 -0.59 -13.35
C ALA A 96 11.02 -0.84 -14.86
N ALA A 97 11.26 -2.09 -15.27
CA ALA A 97 11.41 -2.49 -16.67
C ALA A 97 10.07 -2.81 -17.38
N SER A 98 8.95 -2.88 -16.65
CA SER A 98 7.64 -3.34 -17.18
C SER A 98 6.90 -2.34 -18.09
N GLU A 99 7.58 -1.35 -18.68
CA GLU A 99 6.99 -0.33 -19.57
C GLU A 99 5.70 0.34 -19.02
N CYS A 100 5.64 0.55 -17.71
CA CYS A 100 4.53 1.24 -17.06
C CYS A 100 4.59 2.76 -17.32
N GLU A 101 3.44 3.42 -17.41
CA GLU A 101 3.34 4.88 -17.52
C GLU A 101 3.85 5.54 -16.23
N VAL A 102 3.52 4.93 -15.09
CA VAL A 102 4.03 5.32 -13.77
C VAL A 102 4.59 4.08 -13.08
N PHE A 103 5.81 4.20 -12.56
CA PHE A 103 6.42 3.23 -11.67
C PHE A 103 7.24 3.99 -10.61
N ASP A 104 6.55 4.46 -9.57
CA ASP A 104 7.13 5.16 -8.43
C ASP A 104 6.97 4.28 -7.19
N VAL A 105 8.04 3.58 -6.84
CA VAL A 105 8.10 2.71 -5.66
C VAL A 105 9.24 3.21 -4.77
N PHE A 106 8.92 3.37 -3.49
CA PHE A 106 9.88 3.79 -2.48
C PHE A 106 9.74 2.92 -1.24
N LEU A 107 10.88 2.44 -0.73
CA LEU A 107 10.97 1.66 0.50
C LEU A 107 12.09 2.24 1.36
N GLU A 108 11.79 2.45 2.64
CA GLU A 108 12.77 2.94 3.61
C GLU A 108 12.64 2.19 4.93
N ARG A 109 13.78 1.95 5.58
CA ARG A 109 13.81 1.50 6.96
C ARG A 109 13.47 2.66 7.89
N GLY A 110 12.43 2.47 8.68
CA GLY A 110 12.14 3.35 9.81
C GLY A 110 13.24 3.27 10.88
N ASN A 111 13.11 4.13 11.89
CA ASN A 111 14.04 4.21 13.03
C ASN A 111 13.63 3.34 14.23
N VAL A 112 12.56 2.54 14.10
CA VAL A 112 12.02 1.69 15.17
C VAL A 112 12.25 0.21 14.83
N ARG A 113 12.49 -0.58 15.87
CA ARG A 113 12.44 -2.04 15.80
C ARG A 113 11.39 -2.59 16.75
N VAL A 114 10.63 -3.58 16.29
CA VAL A 114 9.70 -4.35 17.11
C VAL A 114 10.14 -5.80 17.02
N ASN A 115 10.36 -6.46 18.16
CA ASN A 115 10.84 -7.85 18.20
C ASN A 115 12.11 -8.12 17.34
N ASN A 116 13.01 -7.15 17.27
CA ASN A 116 14.22 -7.17 16.42
C ASN A 116 13.96 -7.12 14.91
N ILE A 117 12.79 -6.69 14.48
CA ILE A 117 12.46 -6.44 13.07
C ILE A 117 12.39 -4.95 12.84
N TRP A 118 13.07 -4.45 11.81
CA TRP A 118 12.98 -3.05 11.41
C TRP A 118 11.59 -2.76 10.85
N ALA A 119 11.00 -1.68 11.36
CA ALA A 119 9.83 -1.09 10.75
C ALA A 119 10.18 -0.62 9.34
N VAL A 120 9.32 -0.88 8.36
CA VAL A 120 9.45 -0.40 6.99
C VAL A 120 8.33 0.57 6.68
N GLN A 121 8.65 1.61 5.92
CA GLN A 121 7.70 2.61 5.44
C GLN A 121 7.94 2.88 3.96
N GLY A 122 6.94 3.40 3.26
CA GLY A 122 7.06 3.66 1.84
C GLY A 122 5.74 3.87 1.12
N HIS A 123 5.83 3.86 -0.21
CA HIS A 123 4.70 3.96 -1.11
C HIS A 123 4.94 3.18 -2.40
N ALA A 124 3.85 2.87 -3.10
CA ALA A 124 3.89 2.43 -4.49
C ALA A 124 2.76 3.09 -5.28
N VAL A 125 3.14 3.86 -6.30
CA VAL A 125 2.25 4.39 -7.34
C VAL A 125 2.65 3.72 -8.65
N VAL A 126 1.77 2.88 -9.18
CA VAL A 126 2.02 2.09 -10.38
C VAL A 126 0.84 2.20 -11.33
N GLU A 127 1.09 2.56 -12.58
CA GLU A 127 0.11 2.58 -13.66
C GLU A 127 0.70 1.87 -14.88
N CYS A 128 0.30 0.62 -15.12
CA CYS A 128 0.75 -0.16 -16.25
C CYS A 128 -0.42 -0.47 -17.17
N ARG A 129 -0.25 -0.24 -18.48
CA ARG A 129 -1.24 -0.59 -19.51
C ARG A 129 -0.55 -1.37 -20.62
N ALA A 130 -0.97 -2.62 -20.79
CA ALA A 130 -0.56 -3.48 -21.89
C ALA A 130 -1.81 -4.11 -22.53
N PRO A 131 -1.72 -4.66 -23.76
CA PRO A 131 -2.84 -5.38 -24.34
C PRO A 131 -3.32 -6.52 -23.42
N GLY A 132 -4.56 -6.43 -22.93
CA GLY A 132 -5.19 -7.41 -22.04
C GLY A 132 -4.77 -7.34 -20.57
N LEU A 133 -4.07 -6.27 -20.15
CA LEU A 133 -3.69 -6.04 -18.76
C LEU A 133 -3.65 -4.54 -18.42
N GLU A 134 -4.43 -4.13 -17.43
CA GLU A 134 -4.34 -2.83 -16.77
C GLU A 134 -4.10 -3.03 -15.28
N ILE A 135 -3.10 -2.32 -14.74
CA ILE A 135 -2.75 -2.33 -13.31
C ILE A 135 -2.69 -0.89 -12.84
N VAL A 136 -3.42 -0.59 -11.76
CA VAL A 136 -3.39 0.69 -11.07
C VAL A 136 -3.20 0.43 -9.58
N ALA A 137 -2.12 0.94 -9.01
CA ALA A 137 -1.84 0.88 -7.58
C ALA A 137 -1.49 2.27 -7.05
N ASP A 138 -2.09 2.64 -5.93
CA ASP A 138 -1.68 3.78 -5.09
C ASP A 138 -1.73 3.26 -3.65
N LEU A 139 -0.57 2.94 -3.10
CA LEU A 139 -0.40 2.27 -1.81
C LEU A 139 0.55 3.10 -0.94
N GLN A 140 0.18 3.30 0.32
CA GLN A 140 1.00 4.00 1.31
C GLN A 140 1.01 3.20 2.61
N PHE A 141 2.20 3.09 3.21
CA PHE A 141 2.37 2.32 4.43
C PHE A 141 3.49 2.88 5.31
N SER A 142 3.34 2.74 6.61
CA SER A 142 4.37 3.02 7.61
C SER A 142 4.24 2.09 8.81
N GLY A 143 5.35 1.83 9.50
CA GLY A 143 5.34 1.04 10.74
C GLY A 143 5.35 -0.48 10.55
N CYS A 144 5.32 -0.99 9.31
CA CYS A 144 5.21 -2.43 9.04
C CYS A 144 6.35 -3.22 9.69
N THR A 145 6.01 -4.11 10.63
CA THR A 145 6.95 -4.89 11.47
C THR A 145 6.71 -6.38 11.43
#